data_AF-A0A3M2HWE4-F1
#
_entry.id   AF-A0A3M2HWE4-F1
#
_cell.length_a   1.000
_cell.length_b   1.000
_cell.length_c   1.000
_cell.angle_alpha   90.00
_cell.angle_beta   90.00
_cell.angle_gamma   90.00
#
_symmetry.space_group_name_H-M   'P 1'
#
loop_
_entity.id
_entity.type
_entity.pdbx_description
1 polymer ?
#
loop_
_entity_poly.entity_id
_entity_poly.type
_entity_poly.pdbx_seq_one_letter_code
_entity_poly.pdbx_strand_id
1 'polypeptide(L)'
;MSKILDAFNSGITIAKQMERNRCEINETLKDVFQQILNATDGRLQLSLYADRSSVFKKEYITANNPLVDSPFKVICEWLPDSQNGYPLKITMEHETWHCSTKEEIEDSLADIFARPSVALRFLDLINIEQTQA
;
A
#
# COMPACT_ATOMS: atom_id res chain seq x y z
N MET A 1 -31.20 0.53 -31.03
CA MET A 1 -30.54 -0.15 -29.90
C MET A 1 -31.08 0.45 -28.60
N SER A 2 -31.31 -0.36 -27.56
CA SER A 2 -31.92 0.13 -26.31
C SER A 2 -30.87 0.81 -25.45
N LYS A 3 -31.06 2.11 -25.15
CA LYS A 3 -30.18 2.88 -24.26
C LYS A 3 -29.96 2.22 -22.90
N ILE A 4 -30.94 1.45 -22.42
CA ILE A 4 -30.87 0.72 -21.16
C ILE A 4 -29.88 -0.46 -21.25
N LEU A 5 -29.89 -1.20 -22.35
CA LEU A 5 -28.96 -2.32 -22.55
C LEU A 5 -27.52 -1.83 -22.70
N ASP A 6 -27.33 -0.71 -23.39
CA ASP A 6 -26.00 -0.09 -23.56
C ASP A 6 -25.44 0.36 -22.20
N ALA A 7 -26.26 1.04 -21.39
CA ALA A 7 -25.88 1.45 -20.04
C ALA A 7 -25.57 0.26 -19.11
N PHE A 8 -26.39 -0.80 -19.16
CA PHE A 8 -26.16 -2.03 -18.38
C PHE A 8 -24.82 -2.69 -18.75
N ASN A 9 -24.56 -2.89 -20.04
CA ASN A 9 -23.32 -3.50 -20.53
C ASN A 9 -22.09 -2.65 -20.21
N SER A 10 -22.24 -1.32 -20.25
CA SER A 10 -21.20 -0.38 -19.81
C SER A 10 -20.90 -0.56 -18.33
N GLY A 11 -21.92 -0.62 -17.47
CA GLY A 11 -21.76 -0.85 -16.03
C GLY A 11 -21.04 -2.16 -15.71
N ILE A 12 -21.36 -3.26 -16.41
CA ILE A 12 -20.67 -4.55 -16.23
C ILE A 12 -19.21 -4.47 -16.66
N THR A 13 -18.92 -3.80 -17.79
CA THR A 13 -17.55 -3.61 -18.27
C THR A 13 -16.72 -2.83 -17.27
N ILE A 14 -17.29 -1.74 -16.75
CA ILE A 14 -16.67 -0.90 -15.72
C ILE A 14 -16.38 -1.73 -14.46
N ALA A 15 -17.36 -2.48 -13.94
CA ALA A 15 -17.17 -3.32 -12.75
C ALA A 15 -16.07 -4.38 -12.95
N LYS A 16 -15.99 -5.00 -14.12
CA LYS A 16 -14.92 -5.95 -14.45
C LYS A 16 -13.54 -5.28 -14.46
N GLN A 17 -13.43 -4.07 -14.98
CA GLN A 17 -12.18 -3.33 -14.99
C GLN A 17 -11.76 -2.95 -13.55
N MET A 18 -12.70 -2.53 -12.72
CA MET A 18 -12.44 -2.20 -11.31
C MET A 18 -11.89 -3.40 -10.53
N GLU A 19 -12.48 -4.58 -10.73
CA GLU A 19 -11.98 -5.79 -10.08
C GLU A 19 -10.56 -6.14 -10.55
N ARG A 20 -10.29 -6.04 -11.85
CA ARG A 20 -8.93 -6.27 -12.40
C ARG A 20 -7.90 -5.31 -11.81
N ASN A 21 -8.23 -4.02 -11.78
CA ASN A 21 -7.36 -2.99 -11.21
C ASN A 21 -7.06 -3.30 -9.73
N ARG A 22 -8.08 -3.69 -8.96
CA ARG A 22 -7.90 -4.02 -7.54
C ARG A 22 -7.02 -5.26 -7.35
N CYS A 23 -7.19 -6.30 -8.18
CA CYS A 23 -6.32 -7.47 -8.14
C CYS A 23 -4.87 -7.09 -8.43
N GLU A 24 -4.62 -6.32 -9.49
CA GLU A 24 -3.27 -5.89 -9.87
C GLU A 24 -2.59 -5.07 -8.77
N ILE A 25 -3.31 -4.11 -8.16
CA ILE A 25 -2.81 -3.31 -7.04
C ILE A 25 -2.42 -4.21 -5.86
N ASN A 26 -3.30 -5.15 -5.48
CA ASN A 26 -3.06 -6.05 -4.35
C ASN A 26 -1.89 -7.00 -4.62
N GLU A 27 -1.76 -7.53 -5.83
CA GLU A 27 -0.64 -8.36 -6.25
C GLU A 27 0.66 -7.58 -6.22
N THR A 28 0.66 -6.34 -6.74
CA THR A 28 1.83 -5.45 -6.73
C THR A 28 2.30 -5.17 -5.31
N LEU A 29 1.38 -4.79 -4.40
CA LEU A 29 1.72 -4.57 -3.00
C LEU A 29 2.25 -5.83 -2.34
N LYS A 30 1.61 -6.98 -2.59
CA LYS A 30 2.06 -8.27 -2.04
C LYS A 30 3.47 -8.60 -2.49
N ASP A 31 3.77 -8.40 -3.77
CA ASP A 31 5.10 -8.68 -4.34
C ASP A 31 6.16 -7.75 -3.75
N VAL A 32 5.88 -6.44 -3.65
CA VAL A 32 6.79 -5.47 -3.04
C VAL A 32 7.02 -5.79 -1.56
N PHE A 33 5.95 -6.05 -0.80
CA PHE A 33 6.05 -6.35 0.63
C PHE A 33 6.82 -7.64 0.88
N GLN A 34 6.62 -8.66 0.04
CA GLN A 34 7.34 -9.92 0.13
C GLN A 34 8.83 -9.74 -0.21
N GLN A 35 9.17 -8.91 -1.18
CA GLN A 35 10.56 -8.59 -1.51
C GLN A 35 11.28 -7.93 -0.34
N ILE A 36 10.65 -6.96 0.33
CA ILE A 36 11.21 -6.30 1.52
C ILE A 36 11.38 -7.28 2.68
N LEU A 37 10.38 -8.15 2.92
CA LEU A 37 10.47 -9.18 3.95
C LEU A 37 11.65 -10.13 3.71
N ASN A 38 11.82 -10.57 2.47
CA ASN A 38 12.93 -11.46 2.09
C ASN A 38 14.29 -10.75 2.17
N ALA A 39 14.37 -9.50 1.71
CA ALA A 39 15.62 -8.72 1.70
C ALA A 39 16.12 -8.36 3.11
N THR A 40 15.24 -8.44 4.11
CA THR A 40 15.55 -8.14 5.52
C THR A 40 15.60 -9.40 6.38
N ASP A 41 15.70 -10.58 5.78
CA ASP A 41 15.72 -11.88 6.47
C ASP A 41 14.54 -12.04 7.45
N GLY A 42 13.36 -11.56 7.06
CA GLY A 42 12.13 -11.63 7.85
C GLY A 42 12.00 -10.55 8.94
N ARG A 43 12.96 -9.64 9.09
CA ARG A 43 12.97 -8.63 10.17
C ARG A 43 12.08 -7.42 9.90
N LEU A 44 11.62 -7.23 8.67
CA LEU A 44 10.76 -6.12 8.31
C LEU A 44 9.57 -6.61 7.50
N GLN A 45 8.38 -6.53 8.09
CA GLN A 45 7.11 -6.83 7.43
C GLN A 45 6.37 -5.52 7.15
N LEU A 46 5.90 -5.36 5.91
CA LEU A 46 5.02 -4.28 5.50
C LEU A 46 3.57 -4.75 5.46
N SER A 47 2.63 -3.86 5.73
CA SER A 47 1.19 -4.16 5.72
C SER A 47 0.35 -2.91 5.46
N LEU A 48 -0.87 -3.12 4.95
CA LEU A 48 -1.89 -2.08 4.92
C LEU A 48 -2.65 -2.05 6.25
N TYR A 49 -2.71 -0.89 6.87
CA TYR A 49 -3.48 -0.63 8.08
C TYR A 49 -4.62 0.33 7.77
N ALA A 50 -5.86 -0.11 7.97
CA ALA A 50 -7.05 0.74 7.84
C ALA A 50 -7.44 1.31 9.20
N ASP A 51 -7.38 2.64 9.34
CA ASP A 51 -7.86 3.32 10.53
C ASP A 51 -9.39 3.37 10.50
N ARG A 52 -10.00 2.46 11.26
CA ARG A 52 -11.46 2.36 11.42
C ARG A 52 -12.05 3.41 12.35
N SER A 53 -11.22 4.12 13.12
CA SER A 53 -11.67 5.22 13.98
C SER A 53 -11.85 6.52 13.20
N SER A 54 -11.17 6.66 12.07
CA SER A 54 -11.29 7.81 11.19
C SER A 54 -12.61 7.80 10.41
N VAL A 55 -13.30 8.94 10.45
CA VAL A 55 -14.50 9.21 9.63
C VAL A 55 -14.18 9.08 8.13
N PHE A 56 -12.93 9.32 7.74
CA PHE A 56 -12.48 9.37 6.35
C PHE A 56 -11.86 8.06 5.85
N LYS A 57 -11.97 6.94 6.59
CA LYS A 57 -11.43 5.61 6.23
C LYS A 57 -10.03 5.71 5.59
N LYS A 58 -9.08 6.23 6.35
CA LYS A 58 -7.69 6.33 5.90
C LYS A 58 -7.03 4.96 5.98
N GLU A 59 -6.26 4.63 4.95
CA GLU A 59 -5.35 3.49 4.98
C GLU A 59 -3.90 3.98 5.01
N TYR A 60 -3.01 3.14 5.51
CA TYR A 60 -1.61 3.46 5.71
C TYR A 60 -0.77 2.26 5.33
N ILE A 61 0.39 2.49 4.72
CA ILE A 61 1.44 1.46 4.70
C ILE A 61 2.19 1.57 6.02
N THR A 62 2.27 0.46 6.74
CA THR A 62 2.95 0.34 8.02
C THR A 62 4.04 -0.70 7.94
N ALA A 63 5.09 -0.54 8.75
CA ALA A 63 6.16 -1.50 8.91
C ALA A 63 6.25 -1.97 10.36
N ASN A 64 6.51 -3.25 10.58
CA ASN A 64 6.82 -3.81 11.90
C ASN A 64 7.93 -4.87 11.76
N ASN A 65 8.58 -5.18 12.88
CA ASN A 65 9.45 -6.35 12.94
C ASN A 65 8.64 -7.52 13.52
N PRO A 66 8.28 -8.53 12.72
CA PRO A 66 7.41 -9.62 13.19
C PRO A 66 8.12 -10.59 14.15
N LEU A 67 9.44 -10.46 14.31
CA LEU A 67 10.24 -11.31 15.18
C LEU A 67 10.33 -10.78 16.62
N VAL A 68 9.77 -9.60 16.89
CA VAL A 68 9.76 -8.96 18.20
C VAL A 68 8.40 -8.31 18.46
N ASP A 69 7.99 -8.26 19.71
CA ASP A 69 6.78 -7.51 20.08
C ASP A 69 7.10 -6.01 20.06
N SER A 70 6.87 -5.38 18.91
CA SER A 70 7.13 -3.95 18.68
C SER A 70 5.95 -3.28 18.01
N PRO A 71 5.66 -2.01 18.35
CA PRO A 71 4.64 -1.26 17.64
C PRO A 71 5.06 -1.06 16.18
N PHE A 72 4.07 -1.10 15.27
CA PHE A 72 4.32 -0.75 13.88
C PHE A 72 4.63 0.74 13.74
N LYS A 73 5.38 1.09 12.69
CA LYS A 73 5.63 2.46 12.26
C LYS A 73 4.86 2.74 10.98
N VAL A 74 4.15 3.86 10.92
CA VAL A 74 3.53 4.35 9.68
C VAL A 74 4.63 4.83 8.73
N ILE A 75 4.55 4.45 7.47
CA ILE A 75 5.50 4.82 6.42
C ILE A 75 4.89 5.95 5.58
N CYS A 76 3.73 5.70 4.99
CA CYS A 76 2.98 6.67 4.20
C CYS A 76 1.47 6.44 4.34
N GLU A 77 0.69 7.46 4.02
CA GLU A 77 -0.75 7.32 3.82
C GLU A 77 -1.01 6.64 2.47
N TRP A 78 -1.92 5.67 2.48
CA TRP A 78 -2.41 4.96 1.32
C TRP A 78 -3.87 5.34 1.12
N LEU A 79 -4.16 6.09 0.07
CA LEU A 79 -5.48 6.64 -0.19
C LEU A 79 -5.96 6.14 -1.54
N PRO A 80 -6.73 5.03 -1.59
CA PRO A 80 -7.43 4.68 -2.82
C PRO A 80 -8.40 5.83 -3.16
N ASP A 81 -8.18 6.51 -4.29
CA ASP A 81 -8.96 7.72 -4.66
C ASP A 81 -10.42 7.35 -4.98
N SER A 82 -10.67 6.06 -5.23
CA SER A 82 -12.00 5.49 -5.32
C SER A 82 -11.99 4.00 -4.95
N GLN A 83 -13.15 3.41 -4.64
CA GLN A 83 -13.30 1.96 -4.39
C GLN A 83 -13.01 1.09 -5.64
N ASN A 84 -12.47 1.68 -6.70
CA ASN A 84 -12.46 1.16 -8.06
C ASN A 84 -11.05 0.73 -8.52
N GLY A 85 -10.08 0.76 -7.61
CA GLY A 85 -8.66 0.58 -7.92
C GLY A 85 -8.01 1.92 -8.26
N TYR A 86 -7.50 2.06 -9.49
CA TYR A 86 -6.89 3.30 -9.96
C TYR A 86 -7.89 4.43 -10.23
N PRO A 87 -7.44 5.70 -10.16
CA PRO A 87 -6.13 6.11 -9.62
C PRO A 87 -6.10 5.98 -8.09
N LEU A 88 -4.91 5.83 -7.52
CA LEU A 88 -4.68 5.87 -6.09
C LEU A 88 -3.66 6.96 -5.75
N LYS A 89 -3.70 7.39 -4.49
CA LYS A 89 -2.81 8.40 -3.95
C LYS A 89 -1.94 7.79 -2.86
N ILE A 90 -0.64 7.99 -2.96
CA ILE A 90 0.31 7.71 -1.89
C ILE A 90 0.77 9.06 -1.35
N THR A 91 0.71 9.28 -0.05
CA THR A 91 1.11 10.56 0.54
C THR A 91 2.11 10.34 1.66
N MET A 92 3.22 11.08 1.62
CA MET A 92 4.22 11.08 2.67
C MET A 92 4.71 12.52 2.90
N GLU A 93 4.65 12.95 4.16
CA GLU A 93 5.05 14.31 4.57
C GLU A 93 4.27 15.39 3.79
N HIS A 94 4.92 16.07 2.83
CA HIS A 94 4.32 17.14 2.02
C HIS A 94 4.17 16.77 0.54
N GLU A 95 4.37 15.50 0.19
CA GLU A 95 4.35 15.02 -1.18
C GLU A 95 3.25 13.98 -1.38
N THR A 96 2.61 14.06 -2.56
CA THR A 96 1.56 13.14 -2.99
C THR A 96 1.88 12.63 -4.38
N TRP A 97 1.93 11.31 -4.50
CA TRP A 97 2.04 10.59 -5.77
C TRP A 97 0.66 10.14 -6.20
N HIS A 98 0.38 10.31 -7.49
CA HIS A 98 -0.85 9.83 -8.12
C HIS A 98 -0.47 8.68 -9.04
N CYS A 99 -0.93 7.48 -8.69
CA CYS A 99 -0.62 6.27 -9.44
C CYS A 99 -1.88 5.81 -10.19
N SER A 100 -1.75 5.62 -11.49
CA SER A 100 -2.76 5.14 -12.43
C SER A 100 -2.38 3.80 -13.05
N THR A 101 -1.13 3.34 -12.84
CA THR A 101 -0.62 2.04 -13.28
C THR A 101 0.17 1.34 -12.19
N LYS A 102 0.47 0.05 -12.41
CA LYS A 102 1.31 -0.75 -11.54
C LYS A 102 2.71 -0.16 -11.41
N GLU A 103 3.32 0.21 -12.52
CA GLU A 103 4.69 0.74 -12.57
C GLU A 103 4.79 2.03 -11.75
N GLU A 104 3.78 2.91 -11.85
CA GLU A 104 3.75 4.13 -11.05
C GLU A 104 3.64 3.86 -9.54
N ILE A 105 3.02 2.75 -9.11
CA ILE A 105 3.02 2.32 -7.70
C ILE A 105 4.43 1.87 -7.31
N GLU A 106 5.05 1.00 -8.12
CA GLU A 106 6.38 0.45 -7.84
C GLU A 106 7.43 1.56 -7.74
N ASP A 107 7.43 2.49 -8.69
CA ASP A 107 8.33 3.64 -8.72
C ASP A 107 8.10 4.56 -7.51
N SER A 108 6.84 4.88 -7.20
CA SER A 108 6.52 5.74 -6.04
C SER A 108 6.94 5.11 -4.72
N LEU A 109 6.74 3.79 -4.56
CA LEU A 109 7.17 3.08 -3.35
C LEU A 109 8.69 2.98 -3.28
N ALA A 110 9.38 2.75 -4.40
CA ALA A 110 10.84 2.75 -4.44
C ALA A 110 11.41 4.11 -4.00
N ASP A 111 10.85 5.21 -4.52
CA ASP A 111 11.22 6.58 -4.14
C ASP A 111 10.97 6.84 -2.64
N ILE A 112 9.82 6.43 -2.12
CA ILE A 112 9.47 6.58 -0.70
C ILE A 112 10.44 5.78 0.18
N PHE A 113 10.73 4.52 -0.16
CA PHE A 113 11.60 3.65 0.64
C PHE A 113 13.07 4.08 0.59
N ALA A 114 13.49 4.75 -0.48
CA ALA A 114 14.82 5.34 -0.59
C ALA A 114 15.01 6.58 0.29
N ARG A 115 13.94 7.16 0.85
CA ARG A 115 14.05 8.36 1.69
C ARG A 115 14.79 8.08 3.00
N PRO A 116 15.73 8.94 3.42
CA PRO A 116 16.41 8.77 4.70
C PRO A 116 15.47 8.66 5.91
N SER A 117 14.37 9.42 5.92
CA SER A 117 13.40 9.36 7.03
C SER A 117 12.68 8.02 7.12
N VAL A 118 12.44 7.33 6.00
CA VAL A 118 11.88 5.97 5.97
C VAL A 118 12.96 4.94 6.32
N ALA A 119 14.14 5.06 5.73
CA ALA A 119 15.26 4.16 6.00
C ALA A 119 15.63 4.12 7.49
N LEU A 120 15.61 5.27 8.19
CA LEU A 120 15.80 5.32 9.64
C LEU A 120 14.69 4.60 10.40
N ARG A 121 13.41 4.75 9.99
CA ARG A 121 12.30 4.00 10.61
C ARG A 121 12.47 2.49 10.45
N PHE A 122 12.92 2.03 9.28
CA PHE A 122 13.22 0.63 9.03
C PHE A 122 14.40 0.13 9.86
N LEU A 123 15.49 0.89 9.91
CA LEU A 123 16.68 0.53 10.69
C LEU A 123 16.36 0.41 12.18
N ASP A 124 15.57 1.34 12.73
CA ASP A 124 15.10 1.29 14.10
C ASP A 124 14.34 0.00 14.40
N LEU A 125 13.49 -0.47 13.49
CA LEU A 125 12.71 -1.71 13.64
C LEU A 125 13.58 -2.96 13.52
N ILE A 126 14.54 -2.95 12.60
CA ILE A 126 15.46 -4.07 12.35
C ILE A 126 16.42 -4.28 13.54
N ASN A 127 16.82 -3.19 14.19
CA ASN A 127 17.77 -3.20 15.30
C ASN A 127 17.12 -3.42 16.68
N ILE A 128 15.80 -3.59 16.76
CA ILE A 128 15.15 -3.97 18.02
C ILE A 128 15.68 -5.35 18.40
N GLU A 129 16.50 -5.40 19.46
CA GLU A 129 17.02 -6.65 19.98
C GLU A 129 15.85 -7.53 20.44
N GLN A 130 15.88 -8.81 20.07
CA GLN A 130 14.92 -9.78 20.58
C GLN A 130 15.08 -9.85 22.09
N THR A 131 14.17 -9.21 22.82
CA THR A 131 14.05 -9.44 24.25
C THR A 131 13.51 -10.86 24.38
N GLN A 132 14.41 -11.83 24.58
CA GLN A 132 14.03 -13.21 24.83
C GLN A 132 13.13 -13.24 26.07
N ALA A 133 11.90 -13.71 25.89
CA ALA A 133 11.00 -14.09 26.98
C ALA A 133 11.42 -15.44 27.56
#